data_AF-A0A316LFJ5-F1
#
_entry.id   AF-A0A316LFJ5-F1
#
_cell.length_a   1.000
_cell.length_b   1.000
_cell.length_c   1.000
_cell.angle_alpha   90.00
_cell.angle_beta   90.00
_cell.angle_gamma   90.00
#
_symmetry.space_group_name_H-M   'P 1'
#
loop_
_entity.id
_entity.type
_entity.pdbx_description
1 polymer ?
#
loop_
_entity_poly.entity_id
_entity_poly.type
_entity_poly.pdbx_seq_one_letter_code
_entity_poly.pdbx_strand_id
1 'polypeptide(L)' 'MVIREITADKERHWDLLLLADPDIGMVRRYLDSGRMFLLEDHGGAVAEAVVTDLGKGACEVKTWRFERIANGEDMEPG' A
#
# COMPACT_ATOMS: atom_id res chain seq x y z
N MET A 1 1.04 -14.92 0.81
CA MET A 1 1.74 -13.65 1.10
C MET A 1 3.04 -13.53 0.32
N VAL A 2 3.14 -12.52 -0.55
CA VAL A 2 4.34 -12.16 -1.31
C VAL A 2 4.51 -10.64 -1.24
N ILE A 3 5.74 -10.16 -1.02
CA ILE A 3 6.06 -8.73 -1.10
C ILE A 3 6.65 -8.45 -2.48
N ARG A 4 6.12 -7.43 -3.18
CA ARG A 4 6.60 -7.03 -4.51
C ARG A 4 6.88 -5.54 -4.54
N GLU A 5 7.99 -5.16 -5.16
CA GLU A 5 8.28 -3.76 -5.45
C GLU A 5 7.53 -3.32 -6.70
N ILE A 6 6.90 -2.15 -6.62
CA ILE A 6 6.17 -1.52 -7.72
C ILE A 6 6.98 -0.32 -8.23
N THR A 7 7.50 -0.46 -9.45
CA THR A 7 8.38 0.54 -10.07
C THR A 7 7.68 1.41 -11.12
N ALA A 8 6.48 1.04 -11.56
CA ALA A 8 5.70 1.75 -12.57
C ALA A 8 4.21 1.73 -12.21
N ASP A 9 3.44 2.70 -12.73
CA ASP A 9 1.99 2.83 -12.51
C ASP A 9 1.59 2.76 -11.02
N LYS A 10 2.43 3.32 -10.13
CA LYS A 10 2.23 3.27 -8.67
C LYS A 10 0.84 3.79 -8.25
N GLU A 11 0.35 4.81 -8.96
CA GLU A 11 -0.97 5.44 -8.80
C GLU A 11 -2.17 4.47 -9.02
N ARG A 12 -1.98 3.27 -9.60
CA ARG A 12 -3.07 2.27 -9.69
C ARG A 12 -3.59 1.80 -8.32
N HIS A 13 -2.84 2.05 -7.25
CA HIS A 13 -3.19 1.67 -5.89
C HIS A 13 -3.64 2.87 -5.07
N TRP A 14 -4.21 3.91 -5.71
CA TRP A 14 -4.69 5.11 -5.03
C TRP A 14 -5.63 4.80 -3.87
N ASP A 15 -6.47 3.78 -4.00
CA ASP A 15 -7.38 3.38 -2.92
C ASP A 15 -6.62 3.00 -1.65
N LEU A 16 -5.53 2.24 -1.76
CA LEU A 16 -4.68 1.87 -0.62
C LEU A 16 -3.82 3.05 -0.14
N LEU A 17 -3.28 3.83 -1.07
CA LEU A 17 -2.43 4.99 -0.77
C LEU A 17 -3.19 6.08 -0.01
N LEU A 18 -4.45 6.37 -0.39
CA LEU A 18 -5.28 7.38 0.26
C LEU A 18 -5.84 6.91 1.60
N LEU A 19 -5.93 5.59 1.82
CA LEU A 19 -6.21 5.05 3.14
C LEU A 19 -5.05 5.31 4.11
N ALA A 20 -3.81 5.38 3.62
CA ALA A 20 -2.62 5.68 4.42
C ALA A 20 -2.47 7.19 4.69
N ASP A 21 -2.58 8.00 3.65
CA ASP A 21 -2.52 9.46 3.73
C ASP A 21 -3.51 10.08 2.73
N PRO A 22 -4.59 10.76 3.20
CA PRO A 22 -5.62 11.30 2.30
C PRO A 22 -5.12 12.51 1.49
N ASP A 23 -3.96 13.08 1.81
CA ASP A 23 -3.36 14.16 1.03
C ASP A 23 -2.61 13.62 -0.19
N ILE A 24 -3.28 13.67 -1.35
CA ILE A 24 -2.74 13.30 -2.67
C ILE A 24 -1.38 13.96 -2.95
N GLY A 25 -1.21 15.22 -2.55
CA GLY A 25 0.03 15.98 -2.79
C GLY A 25 1.21 15.39 -2.01
N MET A 26 0.97 14.95 -0.77
CA MET A 26 1.98 14.27 0.04
C MET A 26 2.28 12.86 -0.47
N VAL A 27 1.25 12.10 -0.86
CA VAL A 27 1.44 10.77 -1.46
C VAL A 27 2.33 10.85 -2.70
N ARG A 28 2.06 11.80 -3.60
CA ARG A 28 2.90 11.99 -4.81
C ARG A 28 4.37 12.21 -4.48
N ARG A 29 4.68 13.00 -3.44
CA ARG A 29 6.07 13.21 -3.00
C ARG A 29 6.75 11.90 -2.58
N TYR A 30 6.02 11.01 -1.89
CA TYR A 30 6.55 9.69 -1.51
C TYR A 30 6.71 8.79 -2.73
N LEU A 31 5.78 8.80 -3.68
CA LEU A 31 5.87 7.99 -4.88
C LEU A 31 7.04 8.42 -5.80
N ASP A 32 7.33 9.71 -5.87
CA ASP A 32 8.43 10.27 -6.66
C ASP A 32 9.80 9.99 -6.04
N SER A 33 9.93 10.13 -4.73
CA SER A 33 11.20 10.02 -4.02
C SER A 33 11.47 8.64 -3.38
N GLY A 34 10.43 7.81 -3.26
CA GLY A 34 10.47 6.55 -2.52
C GLY A 34 10.23 5.31 -3.37
N ARG A 35 10.53 4.17 -2.75
CA ARG A 35 10.30 2.82 -3.30
C ARG A 35 8.99 2.29 -2.74
N MET A 36 8.09 1.87 -3.63
CA MET A 36 6.78 1.36 -3.24
C MET A 36 6.78 -0.16 -3.23
N PHE A 37 6.17 -0.74 -2.20
CA PHE A 37 6.02 -2.17 -2.04
C PHE A 37 4.55 -2.51 -1.78
N LEU A 38 4.09 -3.63 -2.32
CA LEU A 38 2.80 -4.22 -2.02
C LEU A 38 3.00 -5.54 -1.32
N LEU A 39 2.17 -5.79 -0.31
CA LEU A 39 1.93 -7.12 0.22
C LEU A 39 0.72 -7.69 -0.53
N GLU A 40 0.96 -8.74 -1.30
CA GLU A 40 -0.10 -9.50 -1.98
C GLU A 40 -0.42 -10.76 -1.19
N ASP A 41 -1.71 -11.02 -0.97
CA ASP A 41 -2.19 -12.27 -0.39
C ASP A 41 -3.43 -12.77 -1.14
N HIS A 42 -3.53 -14.09 -1.33
CA HIS A 42 -4.62 -14.72 -2.08
C HIS A 42 -4.97 -14.09 -3.45
N GLY A 43 -4.00 -13.43 -4.11
CA GLY A 43 -4.18 -12.80 -5.42
C GLY A 43 -4.66 -11.35 -5.38
N GLY A 44 -4.79 -10.74 -4.20
CA GLY A 44 -5.12 -9.32 -4.02
C GLY A 44 -4.03 -8.56 -3.26
N ALA A 45 -3.91 -7.26 -3.50
CA ALA A 45 -3.07 -6.38 -2.68
C ALA A 45 -3.78 -6.14 -1.35
N VAL A 46 -3.14 -6.55 -0.24
CA VAL A 46 -3.71 -6.41 1.12
C VAL A 46 -3.11 -5.25 1.90
N ALA A 47 -1.92 -4.78 1.50
CA ALA A 47 -1.27 -3.61 2.07
C ALA A 47 -0.30 -2.98 1.06
N GLU A 48 -0.03 -1.68 1.25
CA GLU A 48 1.02 -0.94 0.54
C GLU A 48 2.01 -0.33 1.55
N ALA A 49 3.24 -0.12 1.12
CA ALA A 49 4.20 0.70 1.85
C ALA A 49 5.10 1.46 0.87
N VAL A 50 5.27 2.76 1.10
CA VAL A 50 6.30 3.57 0.44
C VAL A 50 7.45 3.83 1.41
N VAL A 51 8.64 3.39 1.03
CA VAL A 51 9.88 3.59 1.78
C VAL A 51 10.66 4.74 1.14
N THR A 52 10.83 5.82 1.90
CA THR A 52 11.65 6.96 1.48
C THR A 52 12.94 6.97 2.29
N ASP A 53 14.09 7.05 1.63
CA ASP A 53 15.37 7.23 2.28
C ASP A 53 15.53 8.70 2.70
N LEU A 54 15.64 8.94 4.01
CA LEU A 54 15.84 10.29 4.55
C LEU A 54 17.33 10.60 4.75
N GLY A 55 18.22 9.68 4.37
CA GLY A 55 19.65 9.72 4.57
C GLY A 55 20.08 9.19 5.94
N LYS A 56 21.39 8.98 6.11
CA LYS A 56 22.03 8.51 7.36
C LYS A 56 21.52 7.15 7.88
N GLY A 57 21.00 6.30 7.00
CA GLY A 57 20.48 4.98 7.35
C GLY A 57 19.10 5.02 8.04
N ALA A 58 18.37 6.13 7.94
CA ALA A 58 17.01 6.27 8.44
C ALA A 58 15.99 6.16 7.30
N CYS A 59 14.99 5.30 7.49
CA CYS A 59 13.83 5.18 6.62
C CYS A 59 12.56 5.51 7.41
N GLU A 60 11.60 6.15 6.74
CA GLU A 60 10.24 6.30 7.26
C GLU A 60 9.34 5.25 6.61
N VAL A 61 8.53 4.56 7.42
CA VAL A 61 7.47 3.65 6.95
C VAL A 61 6.15 4.25 7.38
N LYS A 62 5.33 4.67 6.41
CA LYS A 62 4.10 5.43 6.69
C LYS A 62 2.82 4.60 6.76
N THR A 63 2.81 3.35 6.31
CA THR A 63 1.54 2.63 6.07
C THR A 63 1.42 1.32 6.85
N TRP A 64 0.31 1.13 7.55
CA TRP A 64 -0.14 -0.13 8.16
C TRP A 64 -1.65 -0.26 8.02
N ARG A 65 -2.15 -0.76 6.87
CA ARG A 65 -3.58 -1.10 6.76
C ARG A 65 -3.75 -2.43 6.03
N PHE A 66 -4.63 -3.25 6.59
CA PHE A 66 -5.05 -4.53 6.04
C PHE A 66 -6.48 -4.38 5.54
N GLU A 67 -6.73 -4.70 4.27
CA GLU A 67 -8.08 -4.95 3.81
C GLU A 67 -8.41 -6.42 4.11
N ARG A 68 -9.50 -6.66 4.84
CA ARG A 68 -9.98 -8.04 5.09
C ARG A 68 -10.52 -8.55 3.76
N ILE A 69 -9.78 -9.41 3.07
CA ILE A 69 -10.37 -10.23 2.01
C ILE A 69 -11.34 -11.17 2.71
N ALA A 70 -12.62 -10.78 2.76
CA ALA A 70 -13.68 -11.68 3.18
C ALA A 70 -13.74 -12.77 2.11
N ASN A 71 -13.14 -13.93 2.40
CA ASN A 71 -13.49 -15.16 1.70
C ASN A 71 -15.01 -15.28 1.78
N GLY A 72 -15.67 -15.48 0.64
CA GLY A 72 -17.12 -15.50 0.52
C GLY A 72 -17.77 -16.72 1.18
N GLU A 73 -17.72 -16.78 2.49
CA GLU A 73 -18.62 -17.56 3.35
C GLU A 73 -19.08 -16.60 4.44
N ASP A 74 -20.19 -15.89 4.17
CA ASP A 74 -21.19 -15.42 5.14
C ASP A 74 -22.01 -14.26 4.54
N MET A 75 -23.04 -14.61 3.76
CA MET A 75 -24.32 -13.89 3.75
C MET A 75 -25.39 -14.69 2.99
N GLU A 76 -26.13 -15.53 3.72
CA GLU A 76 -27.58 -15.59 3.50
C GLU A 76 -28.28 -15.01 4.73
N PRO A 77 -29.02 -13.90 4.61
CA PRO A 77 -29.94 -13.48 5.65
C PRO A 77 -31.23 -14.31 5.55
N GLY A 78 -31.44 -15.19 6.52
CA GLY A 78 -32.75 -15.79 6.80
C GLY A 78 -33.68 -14.86 7.57
#